data_AF-A0A0T2ICU4-F1
#
_entry.id   AF-A0A0T2ICU4-F1
#
_cell.length_a   1.000
_cell.length_b   1.000
_cell.length_c   1.000
_cell.angle_alpha   90.00
_cell.angle_beta   90.00
_cell.angle_gamma   90.00
#
_symmetry.space_group_name_H-M   'P 1'
#
loop_
_entity.id
_entity.type
_entity.pdbx_description
1 polymer ?
#
loop_
_entity_poly.entity_id
_entity_poly.type
_entity_poly.pdbx_seq_one_letter_code
_entity_poly.pdbx_strand_id
1 'polypeptide(L)'
;MKTDEVHAVQIAEALAGCASLTEPSEERNALWLLVQLLLCTRTRRTVIPLGSKAPVVVTADYASQELLAAMEWVVDHEECARAMIPADLYRQMRCAATKGMHGSGRAALADALHGFTHVPAGGPLRFCALDSEEPVAS
;
A
#
# COMPACT_ATOMS: atom_id res chain seq x y z
N MET A 1 -13.45 -19.89 12.93
CA MET A 1 -13.32 -18.54 12.35
C MET A 1 -11.89 -18.37 11.89
N LYS A 2 -11.64 -18.00 10.64
CA LYS A 2 -10.28 -17.75 10.12
C LYS A 2 -9.72 -16.49 10.80
N THR A 3 -8.41 -16.43 11.00
CA THR A 3 -7.75 -15.26 11.64
C THR A 3 -8.14 -13.93 10.98
N ASP A 4 -8.25 -13.92 9.65
CA ASP A 4 -8.66 -12.73 8.89
C ASP A 4 -10.11 -12.30 9.19
N GLU A 5 -11.02 -13.23 9.51
CA GLU A 5 -12.41 -12.91 9.88
C GLU A 5 -12.48 -12.24 11.26
N VAL A 6 -11.61 -12.66 12.20
CA VAL A 6 -11.49 -12.01 13.51
C VAL A 6 -10.98 -10.58 13.34
N HIS A 7 -9.91 -10.40 12.55
CA HIS A 7 -9.33 -9.09 12.29
C HIS A 7 -10.32 -8.16 11.60
N ALA A 8 -11.09 -8.69 10.64
CA ALA A 8 -12.13 -7.96 9.94
C ALA A 8 -13.18 -7.39 10.89
N VAL A 9 -13.69 -8.21 11.82
CA VAL A 9 -14.67 -7.76 12.82
C VAL A 9 -14.08 -6.68 13.72
N GLN A 10 -12.86 -6.87 14.23
CA GLN A 10 -12.21 -5.89 15.11
C GLN A 10 -12.01 -4.52 14.45
N ILE A 11 -11.61 -4.50 13.17
CA ILE A 11 -11.46 -3.24 12.42
C ILE A 11 -12.82 -2.60 12.18
N ALA A 12 -13.85 -3.38 11.81
CA ALA A 12 -15.19 -2.85 11.58
C ALA A 12 -15.81 -2.27 12.86
N GLU A 13 -15.65 -2.93 14.00
CA GLU A 13 -16.10 -2.45 15.31
C GLU A 13 -15.37 -1.16 15.72
N ALA A 14 -14.05 -1.10 15.54
CA ALA A 14 -13.28 0.11 15.82
C ALA A 14 -13.68 1.29 14.91
N LEU A 15 -13.94 1.01 13.62
CA LEU A 15 -14.46 2.02 12.70
C LEU A 15 -15.85 2.52 13.13
N ALA A 16 -16.75 1.60 13.51
CA ALA A 16 -18.09 1.96 13.99
C ALA A 16 -18.06 2.76 15.30
N GLY A 17 -17.11 2.46 16.19
CA GLY A 17 -16.90 3.20 17.45
C GLY A 17 -16.26 4.58 17.27
N CYS A 18 -15.63 4.85 16.12
CA CYS A 18 -15.04 6.14 15.81
C CYS A 18 -16.09 7.04 15.14
N ALA A 19 -16.50 8.12 15.81
CA ALA A 19 -17.53 9.02 15.29
C ALA A 19 -17.07 9.87 14.09
N SER A 20 -15.79 10.25 14.07
CA SER A 20 -15.20 11.07 13.02
C SER A 20 -13.77 10.63 12.73
N LEU A 21 -13.46 10.39 11.46
CA LEU A 21 -12.10 10.07 11.02
C LEU A 21 -11.26 11.33 10.77
N THR A 22 -11.89 12.48 10.56
CA THR A 22 -11.22 13.75 10.26
C THR A 22 -10.77 14.48 11.53
N GLU A 23 -11.48 14.31 12.64
CA GLU A 23 -11.16 14.96 13.90
C GLU A 23 -10.23 14.09 14.79
N PRO A 24 -9.27 14.68 15.51
CA PRO A 24 -8.46 13.94 16.47
C PRO A 24 -9.30 13.38 17.62
N SER A 25 -9.28 12.06 17.81
CA SER A 25 -9.90 11.38 18.95
C SER A 25 -9.11 10.15 19.38
N GLU A 26 -9.36 9.64 20.59
CA GLU A 26 -8.74 8.41 21.08
C GLU A 26 -9.19 7.19 20.27
N GLU A 27 -10.47 7.14 19.86
CA GLU A 27 -11.05 6.08 19.05
C GLU A 27 -10.43 6.05 17.65
N ARG A 28 -10.18 7.24 17.06
CA ARG A 28 -9.45 7.34 15.80
C ARG A 28 -8.05 6.76 15.95
N ASN A 29 -7.32 7.14 16.99
CA ASN A 29 -5.96 6.62 17.22
C ASN A 29 -5.97 5.10 17.46
N ALA A 30 -6.96 4.58 18.18
CA ALA A 30 -7.15 3.15 18.38
C ALA A 30 -7.39 2.40 17.05
N LEU A 31 -8.22 2.97 16.15
CA LEU A 31 -8.42 2.43 14.81
C LEU A 31 -7.11 2.37 14.02
N TRP A 32 -6.32 3.45 14.00
CA TRP A 32 -5.02 3.48 13.33
C TRP A 32 -4.07 2.39 13.84
N LEU A 33 -3.99 2.22 15.16
CA LEU A 33 -3.16 1.18 15.77
C LEU A 33 -3.65 -0.24 15.44
N LEU A 34 -4.96 -0.46 15.42
CA LEU A 34 -5.55 -1.75 15.02
C LEU A 34 -5.27 -2.08 13.56
N VAL A 35 -5.41 -1.11 12.66
CA VAL A 35 -5.08 -1.29 11.23
C VAL A 35 -3.60 -1.59 11.07
N GLN A 36 -2.72 -0.89 11.76
CA GLN A 36 -1.28 -1.18 11.76
C GLN A 36 -1.00 -2.62 12.23
N LEU A 37 -1.68 -3.07 13.28
CA LEU A 37 -1.42 -4.37 13.90
C LEU A 37 -1.97 -5.55 13.08
N LEU A 38 -3.17 -5.41 12.53
CA LEU A 38 -3.98 -6.52 12.01
C LEU A 38 -4.04 -6.57 10.47
N LEU A 39 -3.77 -5.45 9.80
CA LEU A 39 -3.88 -5.33 8.34
C LEU A 39 -2.51 -5.25 7.65
N CYS A 40 -1.57 -4.51 8.25
CA CYS A 40 -0.26 -4.27 7.65
C CYS A 40 0.62 -5.55 7.67
N THR A 41 1.51 -5.62 6.69
CA THR A 41 2.46 -6.68 6.46
C THR A 41 3.52 -6.66 7.56
N ARG A 42 3.62 -7.76 8.30
CA ARG A 42 4.61 -7.93 9.39
C ARG A 42 5.74 -8.89 9.04
N THR A 43 5.55 -9.68 7.99
CA THR A 43 6.50 -10.69 7.52
C THR A 43 6.62 -10.59 6.02
N ARG A 44 7.72 -11.12 5.47
CA ARG A 44 7.96 -11.14 4.03
C ARG A 44 6.80 -11.81 3.28
N ARG A 45 6.20 -11.10 2.32
CA ARG A 45 5.14 -11.61 1.45
C ARG A 45 5.38 -11.23 0.00
N THR A 46 4.86 -12.04 -0.91
CA THR A 46 4.88 -11.76 -2.34
C THR A 46 3.51 -11.26 -2.79
N VAL A 47 3.47 -10.13 -3.47
CA VAL A 47 2.24 -9.51 -3.98
C VAL A 47 2.38 -9.17 -5.46
N ILE A 48 1.27 -9.15 -6.19
CA ILE A 48 1.22 -8.62 -7.55
C ILE A 48 0.48 -7.28 -7.48
N PRO A 49 1.17 -6.15 -7.71
CA PRO A 49 0.54 -4.83 -7.67
C PRO A 49 -0.57 -4.71 -8.71
N LEU A 50 -1.59 -3.89 -8.43
CA LEU A 50 -2.71 -3.71 -9.37
C LEU A 50 -2.17 -3.17 -10.69
N GLY A 51 -2.49 -3.80 -11.83
CA GLY A 51 -1.99 -3.38 -13.14
C GLY A 51 -0.56 -3.84 -13.49
N SER A 52 0.05 -4.69 -12.66
CA SER A 52 1.31 -5.38 -12.96
C SER A 52 1.07 -6.87 -13.22
N LYS A 53 1.96 -7.51 -13.99
CA LYS A 53 2.07 -8.98 -14.08
C LYS A 53 3.26 -9.54 -13.30
N ALA A 54 4.14 -8.67 -12.80
CA ALA A 54 5.35 -9.07 -12.09
C ALA A 54 5.08 -9.13 -10.57
N PRO A 55 5.42 -10.24 -9.90
CA PRO A 55 5.36 -10.33 -8.45
C PRO A 55 6.49 -9.51 -7.82
N VAL A 56 6.21 -8.85 -6.70
CA VAL A 56 7.19 -8.12 -5.89
C VAL A 56 7.18 -8.61 -4.46
N VAL A 57 8.33 -8.52 -3.80
CA VAL A 57 8.49 -8.88 -2.39
C VAL A 57 8.25 -7.63 -1.55
N VAL A 58 7.34 -7.75 -0.58
CA VAL A 58 7.05 -6.74 0.41
C VAL A 58 7.44 -7.27 1.79
N THR A 59 8.13 -6.45 2.56
CA THR A 59 8.56 -6.71 3.95
C THR A 59 7.83 -5.80 4.92
N ALA A 60 8.12 -5.92 6.22
CA ALA A 60 7.58 -5.03 7.24
C ALA A 60 8.00 -3.57 7.07
N ASP A 61 9.04 -3.29 6.28
CA ASP A 61 9.53 -1.93 6.02
C ASP A 61 8.49 -1.06 5.30
N TYR A 62 7.56 -1.70 4.59
CA TYR A 62 6.47 -1.02 3.88
C TYR A 62 5.23 -0.80 4.75
N ALA A 63 5.20 -1.27 6.00
CA ALA A 63 4.00 -1.23 6.84
C ALA A 63 3.45 0.19 7.06
N SER A 64 4.32 1.20 7.14
CA SER A 64 3.89 2.59 7.26
C SER A 64 3.15 3.09 6.01
N GLN A 65 3.60 2.70 4.82
CA GLN A 65 2.92 3.05 3.57
C GLN A 65 1.59 2.32 3.44
N GLU A 66 1.54 1.05 3.85
CA GLU A 66 0.31 0.27 3.89
C GLU A 66 -0.73 0.89 4.82
N LEU A 67 -0.30 1.34 6.01
CA LEU A 67 -1.16 2.02 6.97
C LEU A 67 -1.72 3.31 6.38
N LEU A 68 -0.87 4.16 5.80
CA LEU A 68 -1.31 5.41 5.18
C LEU A 68 -2.29 5.15 4.04
N ALA A 69 -1.94 4.27 3.10
CA ALA A 69 -2.82 3.95 1.97
C ALA A 69 -4.15 3.32 2.40
N ALA A 70 -4.17 2.51 3.46
CA ALA A 70 -5.40 1.97 4.02
C ALA A 70 -6.27 3.06 4.65
N MET A 71 -5.68 3.91 5.48
CA MET A 71 -6.41 4.97 6.20
C MET A 71 -6.89 6.07 5.25
N GLU A 72 -6.08 6.47 4.27
CA GLU A 72 -6.47 7.39 3.19
C GLU A 72 -7.70 6.84 2.45
N TRP A 73 -7.66 5.57 2.05
CA TRP A 73 -8.80 4.96 1.36
C TRP A 73 -10.08 4.97 2.21
N VAL A 74 -9.99 4.64 3.50
CA VAL A 74 -11.16 4.64 4.40
C VAL A 74 -11.70 6.06 4.60
N VAL A 75 -10.83 7.06 4.73
CA VAL A 75 -11.25 8.48 4.85
C VAL A 75 -11.95 8.94 3.57
N ASP A 76 -11.38 8.63 2.40
CA ASP A 76 -11.96 9.02 1.11
C ASP A 76 -13.30 8.32 0.80
N HIS A 77 -13.55 7.16 1.41
CA HIS A 77 -14.72 6.32 1.15
C HIS A 77 -15.49 5.99 2.43
N GLU A 78 -15.51 6.90 3.40
CA GLU A 78 -15.99 6.62 4.77
C GLU A 78 -17.41 6.03 4.80
N GLU A 79 -18.36 6.65 4.09
CA GLU A 79 -19.74 6.19 4.02
C GLU A 79 -19.83 4.74 3.50
N CYS A 80 -19.09 4.45 2.43
CA CYS A 80 -19.03 3.10 1.86
C CYS A 80 -18.36 2.12 2.83
N ALA A 81 -17.25 2.50 3.46
CA ALA A 81 -16.51 1.66 4.39
C ALA A 81 -17.37 1.28 5.61
N ARG A 82 -18.16 2.22 6.14
CA ARG A 82 -19.09 1.99 7.26
C ARG A 82 -20.27 1.09 6.90
N ALA A 83 -20.69 1.08 5.64
CA ALA A 83 -21.79 0.24 5.15
C ALA A 83 -21.35 -1.18 4.72
N MET A 84 -20.04 -1.43 4.60
CA MET A 84 -19.53 -2.73 4.16
C MET A 84 -19.65 -3.79 5.26
N ILE A 85 -19.83 -5.05 4.82
CA ILE A 85 -19.65 -6.18 5.72
C ILE A 85 -18.16 -6.27 6.13
N PRO A 86 -17.84 -6.71 7.36
CA PRO A 86 -16.47 -6.67 7.89
C PRO A 86 -15.44 -7.36 6.97
N ALA A 87 -15.80 -8.52 6.41
CA ALA A 87 -14.90 -9.27 5.54
C ALA A 87 -14.55 -8.51 4.24
N ASP A 88 -15.50 -7.76 3.69
CA ASP A 88 -15.28 -6.97 2.48
C ASP A 88 -14.50 -5.69 2.79
N LEU A 89 -14.81 -5.02 3.90
CA LEU A 89 -14.01 -3.91 4.41
C LEU A 89 -12.54 -4.31 4.54
N TYR A 90 -12.27 -5.43 5.21
CA TYR A 90 -10.90 -5.94 5.39
C TYR A 90 -10.21 -6.21 4.05
N ARG A 91 -10.89 -6.86 3.10
CA ARG A 91 -10.33 -7.12 1.77
C ARG A 91 -10.02 -5.85 1.00
N GLN A 92 -10.91 -4.86 1.06
CA GLN A 92 -10.75 -3.60 0.34
C GLN A 92 -9.62 -2.78 0.93
N MET A 93 -9.59 -2.60 2.26
CA MET A 93 -8.47 -1.96 2.93
C MET A 93 -7.15 -2.68 2.65
N ARG A 94 -7.14 -4.02 2.65
CA ARG A 94 -5.93 -4.79 2.35
C ARG A 94 -5.49 -4.65 0.89
N CYS A 95 -6.44 -4.50 -0.05
CA CYS A 95 -6.14 -4.21 -1.44
C CYS A 95 -5.57 -2.80 -1.60
N ALA A 96 -6.18 -1.78 -0.99
CA ALA A 96 -5.67 -0.41 -0.99
C ALA A 96 -4.24 -0.36 -0.45
N ALA A 97 -4.04 -0.94 0.74
CA ALA A 97 -2.75 -1.00 1.42
C ALA A 97 -1.62 -1.62 0.58
N THR A 98 -1.90 -2.65 -0.23
CA THR A 98 -0.81 -3.46 -0.82
C THR A 98 -0.76 -3.53 -2.32
N LYS A 99 -1.89 -3.33 -3.00
CA LYS A 99 -1.98 -3.37 -4.46
C LYS A 99 -2.30 -2.00 -5.04
N GLY A 100 -2.86 -1.09 -4.24
CA GLY A 100 -3.25 0.26 -4.63
C GLY A 100 -2.06 1.12 -5.07
N MET A 101 -2.36 2.27 -5.67
CA MET A 101 -1.36 3.20 -6.21
C MET A 101 -0.33 3.63 -5.16
N HIS A 102 -0.78 3.85 -3.93
CA HIS A 102 0.05 4.24 -2.78
C HIS A 102 0.43 3.07 -1.88
N GLY A 103 0.04 1.85 -2.26
CA GLY A 103 0.27 0.65 -1.47
C GLY A 103 1.68 0.07 -1.61
N SER A 104 2.05 -0.80 -0.68
CA SER A 104 3.38 -1.40 -0.58
C SER A 104 3.86 -2.09 -1.85
N GLY A 105 2.98 -2.79 -2.57
CA GLY A 105 3.35 -3.45 -3.82
C GLY A 105 3.73 -2.46 -4.91
N ARG A 106 3.07 -1.30 -5.00
CA ARG A 106 3.42 -0.27 -5.97
C ARG A 106 4.71 0.45 -5.60
N ALA A 107 4.91 0.75 -4.31
CA ALA A 107 6.15 1.32 -3.81
C ALA A 107 7.33 0.36 -4.01
N ALA A 108 7.21 -0.90 -3.59
CA ALA A 108 8.25 -1.91 -3.79
C ALA A 108 8.56 -2.16 -5.28
N LEU A 109 7.54 -2.09 -6.14
CA LEU A 109 7.74 -2.15 -7.59
C LEU A 109 8.49 -0.91 -8.10
N ALA A 110 8.13 0.30 -7.67
CA ALA A 110 8.84 1.52 -8.03
C ALA A 110 10.29 1.49 -7.54
N ASP A 111 10.52 0.98 -6.32
CA ASP A 111 11.85 0.77 -5.77
C ASP A 111 12.65 -0.23 -6.59
N ALA A 112 12.02 -1.31 -7.05
CA ALA A 112 12.62 -2.27 -7.97
C ALA A 112 12.85 -1.67 -9.37
N LEU A 113 12.00 -0.72 -9.79
CA LEU A 113 12.08 0.01 -11.05
C LEU A 113 12.91 1.31 -10.98
N HIS A 114 13.70 1.53 -9.91
CA HIS A 114 14.87 2.40 -9.97
C HIS A 114 15.80 2.02 -11.16
N GLY A 115 15.63 0.81 -11.70
CA GLY A 115 16.14 0.34 -12.98
C GLY A 115 15.32 0.72 -14.23
N PHE A 116 14.95 1.99 -14.42
CA PHE A 116 14.86 2.53 -15.81
C PHE A 116 16.15 2.24 -16.61
N THR A 117 17.23 1.90 -15.91
CA THR A 117 18.58 1.61 -16.38
C THR A 117 18.93 0.12 -16.49
N HIS A 118 18.03 -0.83 -16.19
CA HIS A 118 18.35 -2.28 -16.12
C HIS A 118 19.51 -2.65 -15.15
N VAL A 119 19.88 -1.79 -14.20
CA VAL A 119 20.98 -2.07 -13.28
C VAL A 119 20.45 -2.66 -11.95
N PRO A 120 20.99 -3.80 -11.48
CA PRO A 120 20.68 -4.35 -10.16
C PRO A 120 21.05 -3.36 -9.04
N ALA A 121 20.31 -3.39 -7.93
CA ALA A 121 20.64 -2.60 -6.75
C ALA A 121 22.09 -2.87 -6.28
N GLY A 122 22.90 -1.81 -6.16
CA GLY A 122 24.33 -1.89 -5.83
C GLY A 122 25.28 -2.10 -7.02
N GLY A 123 24.75 -2.21 -8.25
CA GLY A 123 25.55 -2.25 -9.47
C GLY A 123 26.10 -0.88 -9.88
N PRO A 124 27.32 -0.78 -10.43
CA PRO A 124 27.87 0.49 -10.89
C PRO A 124 27.11 1.01 -12.12
N LEU A 125 26.71 2.28 -12.08
CA LEU A 125 26.11 3.00 -13.21
C LEU A 125 27.21 3.72 -14.01
N ARG A 126 27.10 3.67 -15.34
CA ARG A 126 27.94 4.46 -16.25
C ARG A 126 27.03 5.26 -17.17
N PHE A 127 27.09 6.58 -17.07
CA PHE A 127 26.35 7.48 -17.95
C PHE A 127 27.09 7.57 -19.29
N CYS A 128 26.46 7.15 -20.38
CA CYS A 128 26.96 7.41 -21.72
C CYS A 128 26.40 8.75 -22.21
N ALA A 129 27.24 9.58 -22.81
CA ALA A 129 26.78 10.77 -23.53
C ALA A 129 25.93 10.30 -24.72
N LEU A 130 24.78 10.93 -24.95
CA LEU A 130 24.03 10.76 -26.19
C LEU A 130 24.86 11.40 -27.30
N ASP A 131 25.12 10.66 -28.38
CA ASP A 131 25.80 11.21 -29.55
C ASP A 131 25.00 12.42 -30.03
N SER A 132 25.65 13.58 -30.01
CA SER A 132 25.15 14.83 -30.56
C SER A 132 24.70 14.60 -32.00
N GLU A 133 23.45 15.00 -32.29
CA GLU A 133 22.78 14.89 -33.58
C GLU A 133 23.72 15.14 -34.77
N GLU A 134 23.72 14.21 -35.74
CA GLU A 134 24.39 14.41 -37.02
C GLU A 134 23.92 15.73 -37.66
N PRO A 135 24.84 16.57 -38.18
CA PRO A 135 24.43 17.78 -38.87
C PRO A 135 23.70 17.40 -40.15
N VAL A 136 22.45 17.85 -40.28
CA VAL A 136 21.66 17.78 -41.51
C VAL A 136 22.47 18.48 -42.62
N ALA A 137 22.93 17.70 -43.60
CA ALA A 137 23.64 18.20 -44.77
C ALA A 137 22.76 19.21 -45.53
N SER A 138 23.31 20.40 -45.79
CA SER A 138 22.68 21.47 -46.59
C SER A 138 22.69 21.15 -48.08
#